data_AF-A0A2R6JW19-F1
#
_entry.id   AF-A0A2R6JW19-F1
#
_cell.length_a   1.000
_cell.length_b   1.000
_cell.length_c   1.000
_cell.angle_alpha   90.00
_cell.angle_beta   90.00
_cell.angle_gamma   90.00
#
_symmetry.space_group_name_H-M   'P 1'
#
loop_
_entity.id
_entity.type
_entity.pdbx_description
1 polymer ?
#
loop_
_entity_poly.entity_id
_entity_poly.type
_entity_poly.pdbx_seq_one_letter_code
_entity_poly.pdbx_strand_id
1 'polypeptide(L)'
;MTAQGGNGRAAGYRTIGQCAYCRRDTAAGEGCTTDRITFPDGVVLDAIPYGEESVSHVTDRCPGCEAAREGYHHPFCPVEECPRCGRRLMQCGCLDTDCVSRRWPE
;
A
#
# COMPACT_ATOMS: atom_id res chain seq x y z
N MET A 1 40.10 -18.87 -22.92
CA MET A 1 40.12 -17.41 -22.71
C MET A 1 38.75 -16.94 -23.16
N THR A 2 37.78 -16.47 -22.37
CA THR A 2 37.70 -15.96 -20.99
C THR A 2 36.22 -16.00 -20.56
N ALA A 3 36.00 -16.24 -19.25
CA ALA A 3 34.92 -15.82 -18.33
C ALA A 3 33.53 -15.43 -18.89
N GLN A 4 32.42 -16.06 -18.48
CA GLN A 4 31.68 -15.86 -17.21
C GLN A 4 31.34 -14.40 -16.87
N GLY A 5 30.04 -14.10 -16.70
CA GLY A 5 29.52 -12.91 -16.01
C GLY A 5 28.22 -12.40 -16.66
N GLY A 6 27.08 -12.27 -15.99
CA GLY A 6 26.81 -12.27 -14.57
C GLY A 6 25.38 -12.71 -14.25
N ASN A 7 25.32 -13.48 -13.16
CA ASN A 7 24.15 -13.83 -12.38
C ASN A 7 23.55 -12.55 -11.77
N GLY A 8 22.46 -12.05 -12.35
CA GLY A 8 21.63 -11.00 -11.78
C GLY A 8 20.39 -11.60 -11.12
N ARG A 9 20.54 -12.24 -9.95
CA ARG A 9 19.41 -12.56 -9.08
C ARG A 9 18.87 -11.25 -8.47
N ALA A 10 17.90 -10.63 -9.14
CA ALA A 10 17.04 -9.66 -8.48
C ALA A 10 16.24 -10.41 -7.41
N ALA A 11 16.53 -10.12 -6.14
CA ALA A 11 15.71 -10.55 -5.01
C ALA A 11 14.37 -9.81 -5.08
N GLY A 12 13.48 -10.25 -5.97
CA GLY A 12 12.15 -9.67 -6.14
C GLY A 12 11.15 -10.41 -5.28
N TYR A 13 10.58 -9.74 -4.28
CA TYR A 13 9.26 -10.11 -3.79
C TYR A 13 8.34 -10.19 -5.02
N ARG A 14 7.52 -11.24 -5.15
CA ARG A 14 6.59 -11.34 -6.27
C ARG A 14 5.63 -10.15 -6.18
N THR A 15 5.78 -9.18 -7.07
CA THR A 15 4.80 -8.10 -7.23
C THR A 15 3.47 -8.76 -7.50
N ILE A 16 2.45 -8.42 -6.72
CA ILE A 16 1.10 -8.91 -6.96
C ILE A 16 0.67 -8.31 -8.30
N GLY A 17 0.77 -9.09 -9.38
CA GLY A 17 0.58 -8.59 -10.74
C GLY A 17 -0.81 -7.99 -11.00
N GLN A 18 -1.79 -8.23 -10.12
CA GLN A 18 -3.09 -7.55 -10.15
C GLN A 18 -3.57 -7.19 -8.75
N CYS A 19 -4.09 -5.99 -8.59
CA CYS A 19 -4.76 -5.56 -7.38
C CYS A 19 -6.04 -6.38 -7.13
N ALA A 20 -6.19 -6.96 -5.94
CA ALA A 20 -7.37 -7.74 -5.59
C ALA A 20 -8.67 -6.90 -5.58
N TYR A 21 -8.55 -5.58 -5.39
CA TYR A 21 -9.68 -4.66 -5.24
C TYR A 21 -10.12 -4.05 -6.56
N CYS A 22 -9.21 -3.46 -7.33
CA CYS A 22 -9.54 -2.81 -8.61
C CYS A 22 -9.28 -3.66 -9.85
N ARG A 23 -8.67 -4.86 -9.69
CA ARG A 23 -8.34 -5.80 -10.78
C ARG A 23 -7.33 -5.28 -11.83
N ARG A 24 -6.78 -4.07 -11.64
CA ARG A 24 -5.74 -3.50 -12.51
C ARG A 24 -4.37 -4.05 -12.16
N ASP A 25 -3.45 -3.95 -13.12
CA ASP A 25 -2.05 -4.26 -12.91
C ASP A 25 -1.43 -3.24 -11.94
N THR A 26 -0.72 -3.73 -10.91
CA THR A 26 -0.10 -2.85 -9.91
C THR A 26 1.17 -2.17 -10.43
N ALA A 27 1.78 -2.68 -11.50
CA ALA A 27 2.94 -2.13 -12.18
C ALA A 27 2.58 -1.15 -13.30
N ALA A 28 1.30 -0.95 -13.61
CA ALA A 28 0.87 0.01 -14.62
C ALA A 28 1.03 1.48 -14.17
N GLY A 29 1.33 1.73 -12.88
CA GLY A 29 1.44 3.08 -12.31
C GLY A 29 0.11 3.86 -12.30
N GLU A 30 -0.99 3.21 -12.68
CA GLU A 30 -2.34 3.71 -12.46
C GLU A 30 -2.70 3.41 -11.01
N GLY A 31 -3.05 4.45 -10.25
CA GLY A 31 -3.53 4.28 -8.87
C GLY A 31 -4.74 3.34 -8.79
N CYS A 32 -5.07 2.92 -7.57
CA CYS A 32 -6.26 2.13 -7.33
C CYS A 32 -7.53 2.95 -7.60
N THR A 33 -8.61 2.28 -7.98
CA THR A 33 -9.95 2.91 -8.03
C THR A 33 -10.71 2.77 -6.72
N THR A 34 -10.13 2.08 -5.74
CA THR A 34 -10.75 1.89 -4.45
C THR A 34 -10.45 3.11 -3.59
N ASP A 35 -11.49 3.87 -3.30
CA ASP A 35 -11.49 5.10 -2.51
C ASP A 35 -11.85 4.86 -1.04
N ARG A 36 -11.98 3.59 -0.62
CA ARG A 36 -12.43 3.20 0.72
C ARG A 36 -11.65 2.02 1.29
N ILE A 37 -11.44 2.03 2.60
CA ILE A 37 -10.82 0.95 3.36
C ILE A 37 -11.85 0.36 4.32
N THR A 38 -12.11 -0.94 4.17
CA THR A 38 -12.95 -1.73 5.09
C THR A 38 -12.08 -2.34 6.18
N PHE A 39 -12.37 -2.01 7.43
CA PHE A 39 -11.67 -2.54 8.60
C PHE A 39 -12.34 -3.81 9.14
N PRO A 40 -11.63 -4.65 9.93
CA PRO A 40 -12.16 -5.90 10.47
C PRO A 40 -13.41 -5.75 11.38
N ASP A 41 -13.61 -4.57 11.97
CA ASP A 41 -14.81 -4.23 12.76
C ASP A 41 -16.02 -3.83 11.92
N GLY A 42 -15.90 -3.87 10.59
CA GLY A 42 -16.96 -3.51 9.64
C GLY A 42 -17.05 -2.01 9.37
N VAL A 43 -16.26 -1.17 10.04
CA VAL A 43 -16.20 0.26 9.72
C VAL A 43 -15.51 0.44 8.37
N VAL A 44 -16.04 1.36 7.58
CA VAL A 44 -15.47 1.76 6.29
C VAL A 44 -15.11 3.23 6.37
N LEU A 45 -13.86 3.57 6.05
CA LEU A 45 -13.37 4.95 5.97
C LEU A 45 -12.88 5.25 4.55
N ASP A 46 -12.91 6.53 4.16
CA ASP A 46 -12.33 6.97 2.89
C ASP A 46 -10.81 6.79 2.95
N ALA A 47 -10.25 6.26 1.85
CA ALA A 47 -8.82 6.18 1.65
C ALA A 47 -8.24 7.60 1.45
N ILE A 48 -6.99 7.80 1.83
CA ILE A 48 -6.31 9.08 1.63
C ILE A 48 -5.59 9.03 0.28
N PRO A 49 -5.86 9.95 -0.67
CA PRO A 49 -5.13 10.01 -1.93
C PRO A 49 -3.64 10.26 -1.71
N TYR A 50 -2.80 9.72 -2.61
CA TYR A 50 -1.37 9.98 -2.57
C TYR A 50 -1.08 11.47 -2.74
N GLY A 51 -0.33 12.04 -1.79
CA GLY A 51 0.02 13.46 -1.75
C GLY A 51 -0.90 14.31 -0.87
N GLU A 52 -2.01 13.76 -0.37
CA GLU A 52 -2.86 14.39 0.66
C GLU A 52 -2.63 13.80 2.07
N GLU A 53 -1.68 12.87 2.19
CA GLU A 53 -1.33 12.19 3.44
C GLU A 53 -0.50 13.11 4.36
N SER A 54 -0.68 12.95 5.67
CA SER A 54 -0.01 13.73 6.72
C SER A 54 1.51 13.62 6.65
N VAL A 55 2.02 12.48 6.16
CA VAL A 55 3.44 12.18 5.97
C VAL A 55 3.76 11.91 4.49
N SER A 56 3.48 12.88 3.61
CA SER A 56 3.78 12.75 2.18
C SER A 56 5.21 13.17 1.82
N HIS A 57 5.95 12.29 1.13
CA HIS A 57 7.13 12.67 0.35
C HIS A 57 6.68 13.34 -0.96
N VAL A 58 7.27 14.49 -1.28
CA VAL A 58 6.86 15.38 -2.37
C VAL A 58 7.42 14.90 -3.72
N THR A 59 7.00 13.73 -4.20
CA THR A 59 7.29 13.27 -5.57
C THR A 59 6.00 13.20 -6.39
N ASP A 60 6.13 13.15 -7.72
CA ASP A 60 4.97 13.09 -8.63
C ASP A 60 4.26 11.73 -8.59
N ARG A 61 4.99 10.69 -8.20
CA ARG A 61 4.49 9.32 -8.05
C ARG A 61 4.93 8.71 -6.74
N CYS A 62 4.08 7.84 -6.22
CA CYS A 62 4.34 7.06 -5.04
C CYS A 62 5.55 6.14 -5.26
N PRO A 63 6.59 6.16 -4.41
CA PRO A 63 7.76 5.30 -4.58
C PRO A 63 7.46 3.81 -4.29
N GLY A 64 6.31 3.50 -3.69
CA GLY A 64 5.92 2.14 -3.34
C GLY A 64 4.99 1.45 -4.36
N CYS A 65 4.06 2.18 -4.97
CA CYS A 65 3.07 1.62 -5.91
C CYS A 65 2.94 2.40 -7.23
N GLU A 66 3.79 3.40 -7.45
CA GLU A 66 3.84 4.25 -8.67
C GLU A 66 2.57 5.05 -8.98
N ALA A 67 1.55 5.01 -8.11
CA ALA A 67 0.36 5.83 -8.22
C ALA A 67 0.73 7.32 -8.37
N ALA A 68 0.08 7.99 -9.33
CA ALA A 68 0.23 9.43 -9.50
C ALA A 68 -0.34 10.19 -8.31
N ARG A 69 0.12 11.43 -8.11
CA ARG A 69 -0.50 12.40 -7.18
C ARG A 69 -2.00 12.46 -7.36
N GLU A 70 -2.71 12.62 -6.25
CA GLU A 70 -4.19 12.69 -6.17
C GLU A 70 -4.90 11.37 -6.53
N GLY A 71 -4.16 10.33 -6.94
CA GLY A 71 -4.67 8.97 -7.10
C GLY A 71 -4.61 8.18 -5.80
N TYR A 72 -5.44 7.14 -5.67
CA TYR A 72 -5.38 6.25 -4.51
C TYR A 72 -4.24 5.23 -4.62
N HIS A 73 -3.67 4.89 -3.47
CA HIS A 73 -2.73 3.78 -3.36
C HIS A 73 -3.42 2.45 -3.69
N HIS A 74 -2.69 1.52 -4.29
CA HIS A 74 -3.11 0.12 -4.21
C HIS A 74 -3.02 -0.34 -2.75
N PRO A 75 -4.07 -0.97 -2.20
CA PRO A 75 -4.07 -1.38 -0.80
C PRO A 75 -2.82 -2.19 -0.46
N PHE A 76 -2.29 -1.94 0.75
CA PHE A 76 -1.04 -2.51 1.25
C PHE A 76 0.23 -1.88 0.65
N CYS A 77 0.11 -0.68 0.08
CA CYS A 77 1.29 0.09 -0.31
C CYS A 77 2.10 0.44 0.95
N PRO A 78 3.45 0.33 0.92
CA PRO A 78 4.28 0.58 2.11
C PRO A 78 4.27 2.02 2.62
N VAL A 79 3.78 2.97 1.81
CA VAL A 79 3.67 4.38 2.18
C VAL A 79 2.25 4.83 2.46
N GLU A 80 1.23 4.02 2.11
CA GLU A 80 -0.18 4.36 2.30
C GLU A 80 -0.48 4.65 3.77
N GLU A 81 -1.07 5.80 4.03
CA GLU A 81 -1.50 6.26 5.34
C GLU A 81 -2.85 5.64 5.74
N CYS A 82 -2.93 5.18 6.98
CA CYS A 82 -4.15 4.65 7.55
C CYS A 82 -5.10 5.79 7.95
N PRO A 83 -6.31 5.91 7.36
CA PRO A 83 -7.26 6.98 7.69
C PRO A 83 -7.79 6.90 9.12
N ARG A 84 -7.61 5.75 9.80
CA ARG A 84 -8.03 5.55 11.19
C ARG A 84 -7.04 6.12 12.21
N CYS A 85 -5.73 6.08 11.92
CA CYS A 85 -4.70 6.40 12.93
C CYS A 85 -3.52 7.23 12.42
N GLY A 86 -3.47 7.58 11.14
CA GLY A 86 -2.41 8.40 10.53
C GLY A 86 -1.04 7.71 10.41
N ARG A 87 -0.91 6.45 10.82
CA ARG A 87 0.33 5.64 10.63
C ARG A 87 0.26 4.91 9.29
N ARG A 88 1.40 4.39 8.80
CA ARG A 88 1.46 3.53 7.61
C ARG A 88 0.50 2.33 7.75
N LEU A 89 -0.43 2.15 6.82
CA LEU A 89 -1.51 1.16 6.85
C LEU A 89 -0.95 -0.26 7.07
N MET A 90 0.10 -0.62 6.35
CA MET A 90 0.85 -1.88 6.49
C MET A 90 1.49 -2.12 7.87
N GLN A 91 1.66 -1.10 8.70
CA GLN A 91 2.42 -1.16 9.96
C GLN A 91 1.58 -0.78 11.19
N CYS A 92 0.35 -0.31 10.99
CA CYS A 92 -0.48 0.21 12.07
C CYS A 92 -1.26 -0.87 12.83
N GLY A 93 -1.45 -2.05 12.24
CA GLY A 93 -2.25 -3.15 12.81
C GLY A 93 -3.76 -2.95 12.74
N CYS A 94 -4.27 -1.80 12.24
CA CYS A 94 -5.72 -1.57 12.18
C CYS A 94 -6.46 -2.55 11.25
N LEU A 95 -5.76 -3.21 10.32
CA LEU A 95 -6.33 -4.25 9.44
C LEU A 95 -6.19 -5.68 10.00
N ASP A 96 -5.54 -5.86 11.14
CA ASP A 96 -5.35 -7.18 11.74
C ASP A 96 -6.65 -7.64 12.42
N THR A 97 -7.15 -8.82 12.08
CA THR A 97 -8.31 -9.44 12.73
C THR A 97 -8.08 -9.76 14.22
N ASP A 98 -6.82 -9.84 14.65
CA ASP A 98 -6.46 -9.96 16.07
C ASP A 98 -6.64 -8.66 16.85
N CYS A 99 -6.72 -7.50 16.19
CA CYS A 99 -6.91 -6.20 16.87
C CYS A 99 -8.35 -5.95 17.35
N VAL A 100 -9.36 -6.62 16.77
CA VAL A 100 -10.74 -6.61 17.32
C VAL A 100 -10.91 -7.59 18.49
N SER A 101 -9.96 -8.52 18.66
CA SER A 101 -10.00 -9.56 19.70
C SER A 101 -9.08 -9.25 20.89
N ARG A 102 -8.02 -8.46 20.66
CA ARG A 102 -7.08 -8.00 21.69
C ARG A 102 -7.45 -6.60 22.16
N ARG A 103 -8.35 -6.53 23.15
CA ARG A 103 -8.32 -5.44 24.14
C ARG A 103 -6.91 -5.46 24.75
N TRP A 104 -6.01 -4.61 24.27
CA TRP A 104 -4.70 -4.43 24.91
C TRP A 104 -4.97 -3.95 26.34
N PRO A 105 -4.50 -4.66 27.38
CA PRO A 105 -4.57 -4.15 28.75
C PRO A 105 -3.65 -2.94 28.89
N GLU A 106 -4.13 -2.00 29.70
CA GLU A 106 -3.53 -0.73 30.14
C GLU A 106 -2.10 -0.80 30.71
#